data_AF-A0A1E3P182-F1
#
_entry.id   AF-A0A1E3P182-F1
#
_cell.length_a   1.000
_cell.length_b   1.000
_cell.length_c   1.000
_cell.angle_alpha   90.00
_cell.angle_beta   90.00
_cell.angle_gamma   90.00
#
_symmetry.space_group_name_H-M   'P 1'
#
loop_
_entity.id
_entity.type
_entity.pdbx_description
1 polymer ?
#
loop_
_entity_poly.entity_id
_entity_poly.type
_entity_poly.pdbx_seq_one_letter_code
_entity_poly.pdbx_strand_id
1 'polypeptide(L)'
;MKAAINRSPFLRQIRRRPLSVLGPLAVLALFYYLFFTSSKAPSKYSYKTKKNGFFSRQHDVIPRNLPGDHIAHYDLNKLASTPMAVYNKEKVLILTPVSRFFNEYWQNLLRLTYPRELLELGFIVPRNKDGDLALKKLEKAIKQIQTGKKENRFSKITILRQDTESLDNQVEKHRHALKVQKDRRASMALARNSLVFSALGPYTSWVLWLDSDIVETPSTLIQDMVSHDKPVISANCYQRYFDEEKKQDSIRPYDYNNWVESEEGLKIAENMAEDEIIVEGYAEIATYRPLMAHFYDPNGDVNTEMELDGVGGAAVLVKADVHRDGAMFPPFPFYHLIETEGFAKMAKRLGYQVFGLPNYLVYHYNEA
;
A
#
# COMPACT_ATOMS: atom_id res chain seq x y z
N MET A 1 41.91 -47.58 -21.01
CA MET A 1 41.70 -46.31 -20.26
C MET A 1 41.79 -46.45 -18.72
N LYS A 2 42.58 -47.40 -18.18
CA LYS A 2 42.78 -47.61 -16.72
C LYS A 2 44.19 -47.28 -16.20
N ALA A 3 45.06 -46.71 -17.03
CA ALA A 3 46.49 -46.56 -16.71
C ALA A 3 46.96 -45.12 -16.41
N ALA A 4 46.12 -44.09 -16.51
CA ALA A 4 46.57 -42.69 -16.39
C ALA A 4 46.30 -42.02 -15.02
N ILE A 5 45.50 -42.62 -14.13
CA ILE A 5 45.07 -41.96 -12.88
C ILE A 5 46.11 -42.12 -11.74
N ASN A 6 47.11 -42.98 -11.91
CA ASN A 6 47.96 -43.43 -10.80
C ASN A 6 49.32 -42.71 -10.67
N ARG A 7 49.48 -41.54 -11.30
CA ARG A 7 50.73 -40.75 -11.28
C ARG A 7 50.65 -39.39 -10.59
N SER A 8 49.56 -39.05 -9.90
CA SER A 8 49.56 -37.82 -9.09
C SER A 8 50.20 -38.11 -7.71
N PRO A 9 51.26 -37.40 -7.32
CA PRO A 9 51.88 -37.56 -5.99
C PRO A 9 50.89 -37.24 -4.86
N PHE A 10 49.90 -36.39 -5.14
CA PHE A 10 48.82 -36.00 -4.23
C PHE A 10 47.91 -37.18 -3.82
N LEU A 11 47.52 -38.03 -4.77
CA LEU A 11 46.67 -39.21 -4.48
C LEU A 11 47.41 -40.25 -3.63
N ARG A 12 48.74 -40.36 -3.75
CA ARG A 12 49.55 -41.24 -2.88
C ARG A 12 49.62 -40.71 -1.44
N GLN A 13 49.63 -39.40 -1.25
CA GLN A 13 49.68 -38.77 0.07
C GLN A 13 48.35 -38.93 0.83
N ILE A 14 47.22 -38.76 0.14
CA ILE A 14 45.87 -39.03 0.68
C ILE A 14 45.73 -40.48 1.15
N ARG A 15 46.30 -41.44 0.42
CA ARG A 15 46.21 -42.87 0.76
C ARG A 15 47.09 -43.30 1.94
N ARG A 16 48.20 -42.60 2.20
CA ARG A 16 49.15 -42.93 3.29
C ARG A 16 48.84 -42.23 4.61
N ARG A 17 48.25 -41.03 4.58
CA ARG A 17 47.83 -40.28 5.78
C ARG A 17 46.49 -39.56 5.53
N PRO A 18 45.36 -40.30 5.54
CA PRO A 18 44.05 -39.73 5.22
C PRO A 18 43.67 -38.59 6.17
N LEU A 19 44.00 -38.72 7.46
CA LEU A 19 43.69 -37.75 8.50
C LEU A 19 44.39 -36.39 8.33
N SER A 20 45.62 -36.34 7.79
CA SER A 20 46.35 -35.08 7.63
C SER A 20 45.87 -34.23 6.45
N VAL A 21 45.11 -34.82 5.52
CA VAL A 21 44.52 -34.09 4.37
C VAL A 21 43.02 -33.84 4.60
N LEU A 22 42.30 -34.82 5.16
CA LEU A 22 40.87 -34.68 5.46
C LEU A 22 40.60 -33.76 6.65
N GLY A 23 41.48 -33.72 7.66
CA GLY A 23 41.33 -32.84 8.82
C GLY A 23 41.26 -31.36 8.45
N PRO A 24 42.25 -30.82 7.71
CA PRO A 24 42.22 -29.43 7.26
C PRO A 24 41.05 -29.10 6.34
N LEU A 25 40.66 -30.02 5.45
CA LEU A 25 39.50 -29.85 4.56
C LEU A 25 38.18 -29.84 5.33
N ALA A 26 38.03 -30.69 6.34
CA ALA A 26 36.86 -30.70 7.21
C ALA A 26 36.78 -29.42 8.06
N VAL A 27 37.91 -28.93 8.56
CA VAL A 27 37.98 -27.65 9.28
C VAL A 27 37.64 -26.48 8.36
N LEU A 28 38.15 -26.46 7.12
CA LEU A 28 37.78 -25.46 6.12
C LEU A 28 36.30 -25.52 5.74
N ALA A 29 35.73 -26.71 5.58
CA ALA A 29 34.30 -26.88 5.32
C ALA A 29 33.45 -26.42 6.53
N LEU A 30 33.91 -26.66 7.75
CA LEU A 30 33.25 -26.21 8.98
C LEU A 30 33.36 -24.68 9.13
N PHE A 31 34.52 -24.09 8.85
CA PHE A 31 34.70 -22.63 8.83
C PHE A 31 33.84 -22.00 7.73
N TYR A 32 33.79 -22.59 6.54
CA TYR A 32 32.92 -22.13 5.47
C TYR A 32 31.45 -22.22 5.88
N TYR A 33 31.03 -23.33 6.50
CA TYR A 33 29.68 -23.47 7.01
C TYR A 33 29.39 -22.42 8.09
N LEU A 34 30.23 -22.27 9.11
CA LEU A 34 30.00 -21.33 10.21
C LEU A 34 30.04 -19.86 9.79
N PHE A 35 30.88 -19.47 8.82
CA PHE A 35 31.00 -18.09 8.37
C PHE A 35 30.10 -17.73 7.19
N PHE A 36 29.69 -18.69 6.36
CA PHE A 36 28.86 -18.44 5.17
C PHE A 36 27.46 -19.03 5.24
N THR A 37 27.07 -19.75 6.30
CA THR A 37 25.64 -19.99 6.55
C THR A 37 25.02 -18.71 7.09
N SER A 38 24.50 -17.91 6.16
CA SER A 38 23.55 -16.85 6.47
C SER A 38 22.44 -17.45 7.33
N SER A 39 22.35 -17.02 8.58
CA SER A 39 21.21 -17.28 9.45
C SER A 39 19.97 -16.77 8.71
N LYS A 40 19.15 -17.69 8.16
CA LYS A 40 17.88 -17.31 7.56
C LYS A 40 17.10 -16.52 8.60
N ALA A 41 16.75 -15.28 8.27
CA ALA A 41 15.87 -14.47 9.09
C ALA A 41 14.60 -15.29 9.40
N PRO A 42 14.05 -15.21 10.62
CA PRO A 42 12.83 -15.92 10.96
C PRO A 42 11.72 -15.53 9.98
N SER A 43 10.98 -16.51 9.49
CA SER A 43 9.83 -16.27 8.61
C SER A 43 8.81 -15.41 9.35
N LYS A 44 8.34 -14.34 8.71
CA LYS A 44 7.35 -13.41 9.28
C LYS A 44 6.10 -14.14 9.79
N TYR A 45 5.62 -15.12 9.03
CA TYR A 45 4.50 -15.99 9.40
C TYR A 45 5.01 -17.41 9.72
N SER A 46 4.79 -17.91 10.93
CA SER A 46 5.16 -19.27 11.33
C SER A 46 3.99 -20.24 11.14
N TYR A 47 4.01 -21.02 10.06
CA TYR A 47 3.05 -22.11 9.86
C TYR A 47 3.53 -23.37 10.59
N LYS A 48 2.88 -23.73 11.71
CA LYS A 48 3.08 -25.05 12.32
C LYS A 48 2.42 -26.11 11.43
N THR A 49 3.20 -26.74 10.56
CA THR A 49 2.74 -27.95 9.88
C THR A 49 2.58 -29.06 10.93
N LYS A 50 1.34 -29.48 11.20
CA LYS A 50 1.09 -30.72 11.94
C LYS A 50 1.66 -31.86 11.09
N LYS A 51 2.77 -32.45 11.53
CA LYS A 51 3.26 -33.72 11.00
C LYS A 51 2.23 -34.79 11.35
N ASN A 52 1.35 -35.12 10.41
CA ASN A 52 0.46 -36.26 10.58
C ASN A 52 1.31 -37.54 10.52
N GLY A 53 1.25 -38.33 11.60
CA GLY A 53 1.90 -39.64 11.67
C GLY A 53 1.32 -40.61 10.65
N PHE A 54 2.10 -41.65 10.32
CA PHE A 54 1.90 -42.60 9.22
C PHE A 54 0.56 -43.38 9.20
N PHE A 55 -0.36 -43.13 10.14
CA PHE A 55 -1.61 -43.89 10.31
C PHE A 55 -2.89 -43.06 10.50
N SER A 56 -2.87 -41.73 10.40
CA SER A 56 -4.13 -40.97 10.48
C SER A 56 -4.83 -40.93 9.12
N ARG A 57 -5.92 -41.70 8.95
CA ARG A 57 -6.86 -41.48 7.84
C ARG A 57 -7.46 -40.08 7.99
N GLN A 58 -7.16 -39.22 7.03
CA GLN A 58 -7.70 -37.87 6.93
C GLN A 58 -9.18 -37.97 6.59
N HIS A 59 -10.05 -37.60 7.54
CA HIS A 59 -11.36 -37.07 7.18
C HIS A 59 -11.18 -35.56 7.01
N ASP A 60 -10.63 -35.14 5.87
CA ASP A 60 -10.81 -33.76 5.46
C ASP A 60 -12.29 -33.59 5.12
N VAL A 61 -12.96 -32.66 5.79
CA VAL A 61 -14.28 -32.19 5.38
C VAL A 61 -14.08 -31.34 4.12
N ILE A 62 -13.81 -32.03 3.00
CA ILE A 62 -13.80 -31.43 1.66
C ILE A 62 -15.23 -31.56 1.13
N PRO A 63 -15.90 -30.45 0.77
CA PRO A 63 -17.13 -30.53 0.01
C PRO A 63 -16.87 -31.34 -1.27
N ARG A 64 -17.42 -32.56 -1.33
CA ARG A 64 -17.41 -33.42 -2.52
C ARG A 64 -18.37 -32.82 -3.53
N ASN A 65 -17.90 -31.86 -4.33
CA ASN A 65 -18.37 -31.50 -5.68
C ASN A 65 -17.79 -30.13 -6.08
N LEU A 66 -16.48 -30.06 -6.34
CA LEU A 66 -15.84 -28.91 -7.00
C LEU A 66 -15.20 -29.43 -8.30
N PRO A 67 -15.42 -28.78 -9.45
CA PRO A 67 -14.77 -29.14 -10.71
C PRO A 67 -13.24 -29.21 -10.54
N GLY A 68 -12.60 -30.21 -11.14
CA GLY A 68 -11.18 -30.51 -10.89
C GLY A 68 -10.24 -29.46 -11.48
N ASP A 69 -9.93 -28.40 -10.72
CA ASP A 69 -8.69 -27.58 -10.74
C ASP A 69 -8.77 -26.35 -9.77
N HIS A 70 -9.47 -26.46 -8.63
CA HIS A 70 -9.83 -25.29 -7.80
C HIS A 70 -8.99 -25.05 -6.53
N ILE A 71 -7.90 -25.79 -6.30
CA ILE A 71 -7.06 -25.57 -5.11
C ILE A 71 -5.88 -24.66 -5.47
N ALA A 72 -5.88 -23.45 -4.93
CA ALA A 72 -4.78 -22.50 -5.09
C ALA A 72 -3.97 -22.41 -3.78
N HIS A 73 -2.65 -22.61 -3.89
CA HIS A 73 -1.72 -22.55 -2.76
C HIS A 73 -0.87 -21.29 -2.84
N TYR A 74 -0.85 -20.50 -1.77
CA TYR A 74 -0.02 -19.31 -1.64
C TYR A 74 0.74 -19.37 -0.31
N ASP A 75 2.05 -19.22 -0.37
CA ASP A 75 2.90 -19.07 0.81
C ASP A 75 3.23 -17.60 0.97
N LEU A 76 2.59 -16.93 1.92
CA LEU A 76 2.72 -15.48 2.11
C LEU A 76 4.14 -15.08 2.53
N ASN A 77 4.94 -15.99 3.11
CA ASN A 77 6.35 -15.69 3.41
C ASN A 77 7.23 -15.58 2.17
N LYS A 78 6.76 -16.09 1.01
CA LYS A 78 7.47 -15.99 -0.27
C LYS A 78 6.97 -14.83 -1.11
N LEU A 79 5.87 -14.20 -0.71
CA LEU A 79 5.38 -13.00 -1.35
C LEU A 79 6.21 -11.82 -0.86
N ALA A 80 6.92 -11.18 -1.78
CA ALA A 80 7.80 -10.06 -1.47
C ALA A 80 7.22 -8.75 -2.02
N SER A 81 7.56 -7.67 -1.31
CA SER A 81 7.33 -6.28 -1.72
C SER A 81 8.69 -5.61 -1.68
N THR A 82 9.30 -5.37 -2.85
CA THR A 82 10.71 -4.95 -2.96
C THR A 82 10.87 -3.69 -3.83
N PRO A 83 12.04 -3.02 -3.76
CA PRO A 83 12.34 -1.86 -4.62
C PRO A 83 12.34 -2.15 -6.12
N MET A 84 12.57 -3.41 -6.50
CA MET A 84 12.64 -3.86 -7.89
C MET A 84 11.33 -4.53 -8.33
N ALA A 85 10.19 -3.96 -7.95
CA ALA A 85 8.85 -4.53 -8.11
C ALA A 85 8.54 -4.99 -9.54
N VAL A 86 8.87 -4.18 -10.55
CA VAL A 86 8.66 -4.50 -11.97
C VAL A 86 9.46 -5.73 -12.39
N TYR A 87 10.75 -5.78 -12.04
CA TYR A 87 11.64 -6.90 -12.36
C TYR A 87 11.16 -8.20 -11.69
N ASN A 88 10.72 -8.10 -10.43
CA ASN A 88 10.20 -9.21 -9.64
C ASN A 88 8.75 -9.59 -9.98
N LYS A 89 8.12 -8.90 -10.94
CA LYS A 89 6.72 -9.12 -11.36
C LYS A 89 5.73 -9.02 -10.20
N GLU A 90 5.98 -8.09 -9.28
CA GLU A 90 5.15 -7.87 -8.12
C GLU A 90 3.81 -7.25 -8.55
N LYS A 91 2.69 -7.79 -8.05
CA LYS A 91 1.37 -7.26 -8.40
C LYS A 91 1.03 -6.04 -7.55
N VAL A 92 0.45 -5.03 -8.19
CA VAL A 92 0.01 -3.79 -7.54
C VAL A 92 -1.51 -3.66 -7.71
N LEU A 93 -2.20 -3.48 -6.58
CA LEU A 93 -3.63 -3.23 -6.53
C LEU A 93 -3.87 -1.74 -6.33
N ILE A 94 -4.41 -1.05 -7.33
CA ILE A 94 -4.78 0.36 -7.25
C ILE A 94 -6.22 0.47 -6.76
N LEU A 95 -6.44 1.14 -5.63
CA LEU A 95 -7.73 1.29 -4.98
C LEU A 95 -8.18 2.75 -5.00
N THR A 96 -9.39 2.97 -5.50
CA THR A 96 -9.94 4.31 -5.68
C THR A 96 -11.40 4.37 -5.26
N PRO A 97 -11.73 5.06 -4.15
CA PRO A 97 -13.08 5.54 -3.89
C PRO A 97 -13.46 6.59 -4.95
N VAL A 98 -14.60 6.40 -5.63
CA VAL A 98 -15.06 7.26 -6.73
C VAL A 98 -16.38 7.91 -6.34
N SER A 99 -16.33 9.15 -5.87
CA SER A 99 -17.54 9.99 -5.71
C SER A 99 -17.97 10.59 -7.05
N ARG A 100 -17.00 11.05 -7.84
CA ARG A 100 -17.18 11.65 -9.17
C ARG A 100 -16.14 11.09 -10.14
N PHE A 101 -16.53 10.88 -11.39
CA PHE A 101 -15.61 10.43 -12.44
C PHE A 101 -14.98 11.62 -13.16
N PHE A 102 -13.66 11.79 -13.00
CA PHE A 102 -12.83 12.73 -13.74
C PHE A 102 -12.12 12.02 -14.89
N ASN A 103 -12.21 12.57 -16.11
CA ASN A 103 -11.57 11.95 -17.27
C ASN A 103 -10.05 12.07 -17.16
N GLU A 104 -9.56 13.15 -16.57
CA GLU A 104 -8.17 13.47 -16.32
C GLU A 104 -7.53 12.44 -15.39
N TYR A 105 -8.22 12.05 -14.30
CA TYR A 105 -7.80 10.92 -13.45
C TYR A 105 -7.68 9.63 -14.28
N TRP A 106 -8.67 9.32 -15.12
CA TRP A 106 -8.63 8.11 -15.94
C TRP A 106 -7.46 8.15 -16.94
N GLN A 107 -7.22 9.28 -17.60
CA GLN A 107 -6.07 9.44 -18.50
C GLN A 107 -4.74 9.36 -17.74
N ASN A 108 -4.67 9.90 -16.53
CA ASN A 108 -3.51 9.80 -15.65
C ASN A 108 -3.21 8.33 -15.30
N LEU A 109 -4.22 7.58 -14.87
CA LEU A 109 -4.12 6.13 -14.64
C LEU A 109 -3.66 5.37 -15.88
N LEU A 110 -4.13 5.78 -17.07
CA LEU A 110 -3.71 5.18 -18.34
C LEU A 110 -2.29 5.59 -18.79
N ARG A 111 -1.66 6.59 -18.18
CA ARG A 111 -0.27 6.96 -18.49
C ARG A 111 0.75 6.24 -17.62
N LEU A 112 0.31 5.57 -16.55
CA LEU A 112 1.21 4.80 -15.70
C LEU A 112 1.96 3.74 -16.52
N THR A 113 3.27 3.68 -16.31
CA THR A 113 4.21 2.84 -17.04
C THR A 113 4.40 1.46 -16.41
N TYR A 114 3.86 1.24 -15.21
CA TYR A 114 3.86 -0.08 -14.59
C TYR A 114 3.11 -1.10 -15.47
N PRO A 115 3.64 -2.33 -15.66
CA PRO A 115 3.05 -3.29 -16.59
C PRO A 115 1.59 -3.62 -16.26
N ARG A 116 0.69 -3.53 -17.26
CA ARG A 116 -0.76 -3.64 -17.06
C ARG A 116 -1.22 -5.01 -16.59
N GLU A 117 -0.49 -6.05 -16.97
CA GLU A 117 -0.69 -7.43 -16.52
C GLU A 117 -0.36 -7.64 -15.03
N LEU A 118 0.34 -6.68 -14.41
CA LEU A 118 0.63 -6.68 -12.96
C LEU A 118 -0.27 -5.72 -12.17
N LEU A 119 -1.12 -4.94 -12.87
CA LEU A 119 -2.04 -3.99 -12.25
C LEU A 119 -3.44 -4.60 -12.12
N GLU A 120 -3.95 -4.58 -10.90
CA GLU A 120 -5.36 -4.81 -10.59
C GLU A 120 -5.99 -3.50 -10.13
N LEU A 121 -7.23 -3.23 -10.56
CA LEU A 121 -7.96 -2.02 -10.19
C LEU A 121 -9.15 -2.37 -9.30
N GLY A 122 -9.31 -1.64 -8.21
CA GLY A 122 -10.48 -1.68 -7.33
C GLY A 122 -11.13 -0.31 -7.26
N PHE A 123 -12.42 -0.24 -7.57
CA PHE A 123 -13.23 0.97 -7.43
C PHE A 123 -14.37 0.73 -6.46
N ILE A 124 -14.72 1.74 -5.64
CA ILE A 124 -15.96 1.73 -4.87
C ILE A 124 -16.74 3.02 -5.10
N VAL A 125 -18.04 2.90 -5.38
CA VAL A 125 -18.91 4.02 -5.78
C VAL A 125 -20.09 4.16 -4.81
N PRO A 126 -20.43 5.38 -4.35
CA PRO A 126 -21.58 5.60 -3.45
C PRO A 126 -22.92 5.33 -4.14
N ARG A 127 -23.94 5.00 -3.34
CA ARG A 127 -25.31 4.79 -3.80
C ARG A 127 -26.11 6.10 -3.80
N ASN A 128 -25.73 7.03 -4.66
CA ASN A 128 -26.45 8.28 -4.89
C ASN A 128 -26.44 8.64 -6.39
N LYS A 129 -27.17 9.70 -6.76
CA LYS A 129 -27.31 10.14 -8.16
C LYS A 129 -25.95 10.41 -8.83
N ASP A 130 -25.04 11.06 -8.12
CA ASP A 130 -23.70 11.39 -8.64
C ASP A 130 -22.85 10.13 -8.81
N GLY A 131 -22.93 9.19 -7.86
CA GLY A 131 -22.29 7.89 -7.93
C GLY A 131 -22.82 7.04 -9.09
N ASP A 132 -24.12 7.06 -9.38
CA ASP A 132 -24.68 6.36 -10.55
C ASP A 132 -24.14 6.92 -11.87
N LEU A 133 -24.00 8.25 -11.95
CA LEU A 133 -23.38 8.90 -13.11
C LEU A 133 -21.89 8.55 -13.22
N ALA A 134 -21.17 8.55 -12.09
CA ALA A 134 -19.76 8.18 -12.03
C ALA A 134 -19.55 6.72 -12.48
N LEU A 135 -20.37 5.80 -11.98
CA LEU A 135 -20.36 4.38 -12.35
C LEU A 135 -20.54 4.18 -13.85
N LYS A 136 -21.56 4.82 -14.44
CA LYS A 136 -21.83 4.70 -15.88
C LYS A 136 -20.64 5.17 -16.73
N LYS A 137 -19.98 6.26 -16.34
CA LYS A 137 -18.79 6.77 -17.03
C LYS A 137 -17.59 5.84 -16.85
N LEU A 138 -17.38 5.34 -15.63
CA LEU A 138 -16.32 4.40 -15.29
C LEU A 138 -16.44 3.09 -16.07
N GLU A 139 -17.63 2.48 -16.10
CA GLU A 139 -17.88 1.25 -16.86
C GLU A 139 -17.63 1.44 -18.36
N LYS A 140 -18.05 2.58 -18.92
CA LYS A 140 -17.79 2.92 -20.33
C LYS A 140 -16.28 3.00 -20.60
N ALA A 141 -15.53 3.69 -19.74
CA ALA A 141 -14.09 3.86 -19.86
C ALA A 141 -13.34 2.52 -19.72
N ILE A 142 -13.72 1.70 -18.74
CA ILE A 142 -13.18 0.35 -18.52
C ILE A 142 -13.46 -0.55 -19.73
N LYS A 143 -14.70 -0.54 -20.25
CA LYS A 143 -15.08 -1.37 -21.40
C LYS A 143 -14.20 -1.06 -22.61
N GLN A 144 -13.91 0.22 -22.88
CA GLN A 144 -13.04 0.62 -23.99
C GLN A 144 -11.63 0.03 -23.89
N ILE A 145 -11.06 -0.03 -22.68
CA ILE A 145 -9.70 -0.57 -22.47
C ILE A 145 -9.71 -2.11 -22.47
N GLN A 146 -10.65 -2.73 -21.75
CA GLN A 146 -10.68 -4.18 -21.59
C GLN A 146 -11.10 -4.93 -22.86
N THR A 147 -11.82 -4.30 -23.81
CA THR A 147 -12.08 -4.89 -25.14
C THR A 147 -10.99 -4.59 -26.16
N GLY A 148 -10.09 -3.66 -25.86
CA GLY A 148 -8.95 -3.31 -26.71
C GLY A 148 -7.87 -4.39 -26.77
N LYS A 149 -6.67 -4.00 -27.21
CA LYS A 149 -5.51 -4.91 -27.32
C LYS A 149 -5.18 -5.53 -25.96
N LYS A 150 -4.83 -6.83 -25.96
CA LYS A 150 -4.55 -7.60 -24.73
C LYS A 150 -3.44 -6.98 -23.88
N GLU A 151 -2.41 -6.43 -24.52
CA GLU A 151 -1.28 -5.72 -23.89
C GLU A 151 -1.69 -4.48 -23.07
N ASN A 152 -2.83 -3.87 -23.39
CA ASN A 152 -3.32 -2.67 -22.71
C ASN A 152 -4.33 -2.98 -21.59
N ARG A 153 -4.69 -4.26 -21.40
CA ARG A 153 -5.70 -4.67 -20.43
C ARG A 153 -5.11 -4.78 -19.04
N PHE A 154 -5.85 -4.30 -18.06
CA PHE A 154 -5.54 -4.56 -16.65
C PHE A 154 -5.81 -6.03 -16.31
N SER A 155 -5.01 -6.61 -15.41
CA SER A 155 -5.12 -8.02 -15.00
C SER A 155 -6.50 -8.36 -14.45
N LYS A 156 -7.05 -7.48 -13.61
CA LYS A 156 -8.37 -7.65 -12.98
C LYS A 156 -8.91 -6.26 -12.65
N ILE A 157 -10.23 -6.10 -12.78
CA ILE A 157 -10.92 -4.88 -12.36
C ILE A 157 -12.12 -5.32 -11.50
N THR A 158 -12.27 -4.70 -10.34
CA THR A 158 -13.38 -4.93 -9.40
C THR A 158 -14.06 -3.60 -9.12
N ILE A 159 -15.37 -3.53 -9.34
CA ILE A 159 -16.18 -2.35 -9.06
C ILE A 159 -17.18 -2.74 -7.98
N LEU A 160 -17.17 -2.01 -6.87
CA LEU A 160 -18.07 -2.19 -5.75
C LEU A 160 -19.03 -1.02 -5.65
N ARG A 161 -20.20 -1.29 -5.10
CA ARG A 161 -21.18 -0.29 -4.69
C ARG A 161 -21.21 -0.27 -3.18
N GLN A 162 -21.09 0.92 -2.57
CA GLN A 162 -21.17 1.05 -1.13
C GLN A 162 -22.46 0.41 -0.60
N ASP A 163 -22.37 -0.23 0.56
CA ASP A 163 -23.44 -0.92 1.26
C ASP A 163 -24.13 -0.03 2.32
N THR A 164 -23.49 1.07 2.71
CA THR A 164 -24.02 2.08 3.64
C THR A 164 -24.88 3.13 2.94
N GLU A 165 -25.93 3.60 3.62
CA GLU A 165 -26.74 4.74 3.16
C GLU A 165 -25.87 6.01 3.09
N SER A 166 -26.03 6.79 2.02
CA SER A 166 -25.35 8.08 1.90
C SER A 166 -25.89 9.02 2.98
N LEU A 167 -25.00 9.63 3.76
CA LEU A 167 -25.38 10.65 4.74
C LEU A 167 -26.13 11.78 4.02
N ASP A 168 -27.40 11.97 4.35
CA ASP A 168 -28.19 13.08 3.83
C ASP A 168 -27.57 14.41 4.27
N ASN A 169 -27.54 15.38 3.34
CA ASN A 169 -27.02 16.73 3.56
C ASN A 169 -27.84 17.47 4.63
N GLN A 170 -27.49 17.33 5.92
CA GLN A 170 -28.07 18.12 6.99
C GLN A 170 -27.20 19.34 7.31
N VAL A 171 -27.73 20.52 6.99
CA VAL A 171 -27.11 21.83 7.19
C VAL A 171 -27.49 22.34 8.59
N GLU A 172 -26.56 22.29 9.55
CA GLU A 172 -26.64 23.10 10.78
C GLU A 172 -25.24 23.55 11.21
N LYS A 173 -25.01 24.87 11.24
CA LYS A 173 -23.74 25.42 10.72
C LYS A 173 -22.50 25.43 11.62
N HIS A 174 -22.55 25.10 12.92
CA HIS A 174 -21.36 25.31 13.76
C HIS A 174 -21.00 24.19 14.76
N ARG A 175 -21.96 23.51 15.42
CA ARG A 175 -21.65 22.30 16.22
C ARG A 175 -21.71 20.99 15.42
N HIS A 176 -22.42 20.99 14.29
CA HIS A 176 -22.43 19.83 13.40
C HIS A 176 -21.23 19.80 12.49
N ALA A 177 -20.39 20.83 12.36
CA ALA A 177 -19.29 20.82 11.40
C ALA A 177 -18.27 19.69 11.69
N LEU A 178 -17.83 19.56 12.95
CA LEU A 178 -16.95 18.48 13.39
C LEU A 178 -17.65 17.12 13.38
N LYS A 179 -18.92 17.05 13.82
CA LYS A 179 -19.70 15.80 13.81
C LYS A 179 -19.97 15.29 12.39
N VAL A 180 -20.36 16.18 11.47
CA VAL A 180 -20.56 15.89 10.04
C VAL A 180 -19.24 15.46 9.42
N GLN A 181 -18.12 16.09 9.79
CA GLN A 181 -16.81 15.65 9.31
C GLN A 181 -16.44 14.26 9.84
N LYS A 182 -16.71 13.97 11.13
CA LYS A 182 -16.56 12.65 11.73
C LYS A 182 -17.38 11.61 10.97
N ASP A 183 -18.66 11.86 10.76
CA ASP A 183 -19.57 10.95 10.06
C ASP A 183 -19.13 10.74 8.59
N ARG A 184 -18.72 11.82 7.90
CA ARG A 184 -18.16 11.75 6.54
C ARG A 184 -16.91 10.90 6.49
N ARG A 185 -15.95 11.11 7.40
CA ARG A 185 -14.70 10.32 7.46
C ARG A 185 -14.96 8.88 7.87
N ALA A 186 -15.91 8.63 8.77
CA ALA A 186 -16.35 7.28 9.12
C ALA A 186 -16.91 6.54 7.90
N SER A 187 -17.78 7.19 7.12
CA SER A 187 -18.33 6.63 5.88
C SER A 187 -17.24 6.36 4.83
N MET A 188 -16.27 7.28 4.67
CA MET A 188 -15.11 7.06 3.80
C MET A 188 -14.25 5.88 4.27
N ALA A 189 -14.00 5.77 5.57
CA ALA A 189 -13.25 4.66 6.17
C ALA A 189 -13.93 3.32 5.89
N LEU A 190 -15.26 3.23 6.06
CA LEU A 190 -16.04 2.04 5.71
C LEU A 190 -15.90 1.70 4.23
N ALA A 191 -15.98 2.70 3.33
CA ALA A 191 -15.83 2.47 1.91
C ALA A 191 -14.44 1.95 1.52
N ARG A 192 -13.38 2.54 2.08
CA ARG A 192 -12.00 2.06 1.88
C ARG A 192 -11.84 0.63 2.41
N ASN A 193 -12.36 0.33 3.59
CA ASN A 193 -12.32 -1.02 4.17
C ASN A 193 -13.05 -2.04 3.29
N SER A 194 -14.30 -1.78 2.90
CA SER A 194 -15.06 -2.66 2.01
C SER A 194 -14.33 -2.91 0.70
N LEU A 195 -13.66 -1.89 0.16
CA LEU A 195 -12.87 -2.02 -1.06
C LEU A 195 -11.63 -2.90 -0.87
N VAL A 196 -10.76 -2.59 0.11
CA VAL A 196 -9.51 -3.35 0.28
C VAL A 196 -9.77 -4.79 0.69
N PHE A 197 -10.73 -5.05 1.57
CA PHE A 197 -11.03 -6.42 2.01
C PHE A 197 -11.64 -7.28 0.89
N SER A 198 -12.35 -6.67 -0.06
CA SER A 198 -12.94 -7.41 -1.18
C SER A 198 -11.98 -7.60 -2.36
N ALA A 199 -11.01 -6.69 -2.53
CA ALA A 199 -10.12 -6.67 -3.69
C ALA A 199 -8.73 -7.27 -3.41
N LEU A 200 -8.25 -7.23 -2.16
CA LEU A 200 -6.91 -7.71 -1.80
C LEU A 200 -6.77 -9.22 -2.02
N GLY A 201 -5.83 -9.61 -2.88
CA GLY A 201 -5.56 -11.00 -3.21
C GLY A 201 -4.39 -11.61 -2.41
N PRO A 202 -4.26 -12.95 -2.42
CA PRO A 202 -3.14 -13.65 -1.79
C PRO A 202 -1.82 -13.52 -2.57
N TYR A 203 -1.85 -12.87 -3.73
CA TYR A 203 -0.71 -12.63 -4.62
C TYR A 203 -0.34 -11.14 -4.75
N THR A 204 -1.03 -10.24 -4.05
CA THR A 204 -0.84 -8.78 -4.14
C THR A 204 0.40 -8.35 -3.34
N SER A 205 1.38 -7.70 -3.95
CA SER A 205 2.57 -7.23 -3.23
C SER A 205 2.38 -5.81 -2.70
N TRP A 206 1.68 -4.96 -3.44
CA TRP A 206 1.48 -3.55 -3.10
C TRP A 206 0.03 -3.13 -3.29
N VAL A 207 -0.41 -2.18 -2.47
CA VAL A 207 -1.68 -1.48 -2.58
C VAL A 207 -1.39 0.00 -2.76
N LEU A 208 -1.85 0.59 -3.85
CA LEU A 208 -1.79 2.04 -4.08
C LEU A 208 -3.18 2.62 -3.85
N TRP A 209 -3.36 3.38 -2.78
CA TRP A 209 -4.51 4.24 -2.60
C TRP A 209 -4.32 5.48 -3.47
N LEU A 210 -5.24 5.69 -4.40
CA LEU A 210 -5.23 6.85 -5.29
C LEU A 210 -6.64 7.40 -5.38
N ASP A 211 -6.89 8.57 -4.81
CA ASP A 211 -8.21 9.19 -4.82
C ASP A 211 -8.62 9.63 -6.24
N SER A 212 -9.93 9.62 -6.53
CA SER A 212 -10.47 9.78 -7.89
C SER A 212 -10.26 11.17 -8.51
N ASP A 213 -9.88 12.13 -7.68
CA ASP A 213 -9.61 13.53 -7.99
C ASP A 213 -8.11 13.82 -8.16
N ILE A 214 -7.23 12.82 -8.05
CA ILE A 214 -5.81 12.96 -8.41
C ILE A 214 -5.63 12.81 -9.92
N VAL A 215 -5.51 13.95 -10.60
CA VAL A 215 -5.58 14.05 -12.06
C VAL A 215 -4.23 14.15 -12.76
N GLU A 216 -3.14 14.31 -12.01
CA GLU A 216 -1.79 14.35 -12.56
C GLU A 216 -0.79 13.74 -11.58
N THR A 217 0.00 12.79 -12.09
CA THR A 217 1.11 12.13 -11.40
C THR A 217 2.24 11.87 -12.40
N PRO A 218 3.50 11.75 -11.97
CA PRO A 218 4.54 11.20 -12.85
C PRO A 218 4.12 9.82 -13.38
N SER A 219 4.42 9.52 -14.64
CA SER A 219 4.02 8.25 -15.27
C SER A 219 4.73 7.04 -14.65
N THR A 220 5.79 7.28 -13.88
CA THR A 220 6.56 6.31 -13.09
C THR A 220 6.12 6.21 -11.64
N LEU A 221 4.97 6.80 -11.25
CA LEU A 221 4.45 6.86 -9.87
C LEU A 221 4.70 5.62 -9.03
N ILE A 222 4.32 4.46 -9.55
CA ILE A 222 4.44 3.21 -8.80
C ILE A 222 5.92 2.84 -8.62
N GLN A 223 6.72 2.92 -9.69
CA GLN A 223 8.16 2.61 -9.65
C GLN A 223 8.93 3.55 -8.72
N ASP A 224 8.58 4.84 -8.76
CA ASP A 224 9.22 5.85 -7.92
C ASP A 224 8.90 5.54 -6.45
N MET A 225 7.63 5.32 -6.09
CA MET A 225 7.23 5.05 -4.71
C MET A 225 7.72 3.69 -4.17
N VAL A 226 7.72 2.62 -4.97
CA VAL A 226 8.23 1.30 -4.51
C VAL A 226 9.72 1.32 -4.24
N SER A 227 10.48 2.19 -4.94
CA SER A 227 11.95 2.26 -4.82
C SER A 227 12.42 2.64 -3.41
N HIS A 228 11.59 3.34 -2.64
CA HIS A 228 11.84 3.74 -1.26
C HIS A 228 11.74 2.58 -0.24
N ASP A 229 11.21 1.42 -0.64
CA ASP A 229 11.08 0.22 0.19
C ASP A 229 10.28 0.38 1.51
N LYS A 230 9.44 1.41 1.62
CA LYS A 230 8.73 1.70 2.88
C LYS A 230 7.45 0.88 3.03
N PRO A 231 7.04 0.54 4.27
CA PRO A 231 5.77 -0.12 4.53
C PRO A 231 4.57 0.72 4.09
N VAL A 232 4.61 2.02 4.38
CA VAL A 232 3.62 3.03 3.97
C VAL A 232 4.39 4.27 3.53
N ILE A 233 4.08 4.80 2.35
CA ILE A 233 4.67 6.04 1.84
C ILE A 233 3.63 6.87 1.09
N SER A 234 3.51 8.16 1.44
CA SER A 234 2.60 9.11 0.79
C SER A 234 3.34 10.10 -0.11
N ALA A 235 2.80 10.37 -1.29
CA ALA A 235 3.20 11.53 -2.08
C ALA A 235 2.65 12.83 -1.46
N ASN A 236 3.23 13.98 -1.83
CA ASN A 236 2.72 15.28 -1.41
C ASN A 236 1.68 15.80 -2.42
N CYS A 237 0.48 16.12 -1.96
CA CYS A 237 -0.63 16.48 -2.83
C CYS A 237 -0.81 18.00 -2.91
N TYR A 238 -0.64 18.51 -4.13
CA TYR A 238 -0.79 19.91 -4.49
C TYR A 238 -1.97 20.10 -5.45
N GLN A 239 -2.31 21.34 -5.74
CA GLN A 239 -3.32 21.69 -6.73
C GLN A 239 -2.77 22.76 -7.66
N ARG A 240 -2.93 22.57 -8.97
CA ARG A 240 -2.62 23.60 -9.96
C ARG A 240 -3.76 24.62 -10.02
N TYR A 241 -3.43 25.90 -10.10
CA TYR A 241 -4.41 26.99 -10.25
C TYR A 241 -3.80 28.13 -11.05
N PHE A 242 -4.64 28.98 -11.64
CA PHE A 242 -4.17 30.23 -12.27
C PHE A 242 -4.11 31.32 -11.20
N ASP A 243 -2.92 31.89 -10.98
CA ASP A 243 -2.71 32.98 -10.04
C ASP A 243 -3.05 34.30 -10.74
N GLU A 244 -4.18 34.90 -10.37
CA GLU A 244 -4.68 36.15 -10.97
C GLU A 244 -3.77 37.36 -10.69
N GLU A 245 -3.05 37.37 -9.55
CA GLU A 245 -2.14 38.46 -9.20
C GLU A 245 -0.87 38.40 -10.06
N LYS A 246 -0.33 37.19 -10.26
CA LYS A 246 0.88 36.96 -11.07
C LYS A 246 0.59 36.71 -12.55
N LYS A 247 -0.69 36.51 -12.91
CA LYS A 247 -1.17 36.15 -14.26
C LYS A 247 -0.43 34.93 -14.86
N GLN A 248 -0.20 33.91 -14.04
CA GLN A 248 0.49 32.69 -14.46
C GLN A 248 -0.06 31.46 -13.77
N ASP A 249 0.16 30.29 -14.37
CA ASP A 249 -0.10 29.02 -13.71
C ASP A 249 0.80 28.85 -12.48
N SER A 250 0.21 28.43 -11.37
CA SER A 250 0.85 28.26 -10.08
C SER A 250 0.37 26.97 -9.40
N ILE A 251 0.98 26.63 -8.27
CA ILE A 251 0.66 25.45 -7.46
C ILE A 251 0.46 25.85 -6.00
N ARG A 252 -0.46 25.19 -5.31
CA ARG A 252 -0.71 25.39 -3.87
C ARG A 252 -0.84 24.05 -3.15
N PRO A 253 -0.46 23.95 -1.86
CA PRO A 253 -0.70 22.76 -1.06
C PRO A 253 -2.20 22.45 -0.99
N TYR A 254 -2.56 21.17 -1.02
CA TYR A 254 -3.96 20.72 -0.99
C TYR A 254 -4.24 19.77 0.19
N ASP A 255 -3.44 18.71 0.35
CA ASP A 255 -3.68 17.71 1.39
C ASP A 255 -2.86 17.99 2.67
N TYR A 256 -3.57 18.36 3.74
CA TYR A 256 -2.99 18.62 5.05
C TYR A 256 -3.02 17.41 6.00
N ASN A 257 -3.47 16.23 5.54
CA ASN A 257 -3.55 15.03 6.37
C ASN A 257 -2.22 14.25 6.46
N ASN A 258 -1.19 14.71 5.76
CA ASN A 258 0.17 14.19 5.88
C ASN A 258 0.94 15.03 6.89
N TRP A 259 1.20 14.50 8.07
CA TRP A 259 1.79 15.26 9.17
C TRP A 259 2.60 14.40 10.14
N VAL A 260 3.45 15.07 10.92
CA VAL A 260 4.21 14.51 12.05
C VAL A 260 3.53 14.90 13.35
N GLU A 261 3.51 14.00 14.32
CA GLU A 261 2.90 14.26 15.61
C GLU A 261 3.71 15.32 16.39
N SER A 262 3.03 16.15 17.17
CA SER A 262 3.64 17.18 18.03
C SER A 262 3.39 16.88 19.50
N GLU A 263 4.21 17.46 20.38
CA GLU A 263 3.98 17.35 21.83
C GLU A 263 2.65 18.00 22.24
N GLU A 264 2.30 19.13 21.62
CA GLU A 264 1.04 19.83 21.83
C GLU A 264 -0.15 18.98 21.36
N GLY A 265 -0.04 18.32 20.20
CA GLY A 265 -1.06 17.41 19.67
C GLY A 265 -1.34 16.25 20.62
N LEU A 266 -0.28 15.65 21.20
CA LEU A 266 -0.41 14.62 22.21
C LEU A 266 -1.06 15.13 23.50
N LYS A 267 -0.64 16.29 24.02
CA LYS A 267 -1.24 16.90 25.23
C LYS A 267 -2.72 17.21 25.03
N ILE A 268 -3.11 17.67 23.84
CA ILE A 268 -4.51 17.91 23.50
C ILE A 268 -5.26 16.58 23.52
N ALA A 269 -4.76 15.56 22.82
CA ALA A 269 -5.36 14.24 22.75
C ALA A 269 -5.53 13.58 24.14
N GLU A 270 -4.56 13.71 25.04
CA GLU A 270 -4.63 13.18 26.41
C GLU A 270 -5.77 13.76 27.25
N ASN A 271 -6.23 14.98 26.95
CA ASN A 271 -7.31 15.67 27.66
C ASN A 271 -8.67 15.52 26.98
N MET A 272 -8.74 14.83 25.84
CA MET A 272 -9.97 14.63 25.09
C MET A 272 -10.76 13.42 25.60
N ALA A 273 -12.08 13.45 25.40
CA ALA A 273 -12.90 12.28 25.68
C ALA A 273 -12.60 11.14 24.68
N GLU A 274 -12.83 9.90 25.09
CA GLU A 274 -12.46 8.70 24.31
C GLU A 274 -13.10 8.66 22.91
N ASP A 275 -14.28 9.26 22.73
CA ASP A 275 -15.02 9.30 21.47
C ASP A 275 -14.77 10.57 20.64
N GLU A 276 -13.97 11.52 21.13
CA GLU A 276 -13.61 12.72 20.40
C GLU A 276 -12.50 12.44 19.37
N ILE A 277 -12.52 13.21 18.28
CA ILE A 277 -11.53 13.10 17.20
C ILE A 277 -10.83 14.43 16.97
N ILE A 278 -9.57 14.33 16.55
CA ILE A 278 -8.77 15.43 16.02
C ILE A 278 -8.79 15.30 14.50
N VAL A 279 -9.01 16.43 13.82
CA VAL A 279 -9.04 16.52 12.37
C VAL A 279 -8.32 17.79 11.96
N GLU A 280 -7.23 17.64 11.22
CA GLU A 280 -6.44 18.77 10.76
C GLU A 280 -7.22 19.67 9.80
N GLY A 281 -6.97 20.97 9.87
CA GLY A 281 -7.63 21.99 9.03
C GLY A 281 -8.82 22.71 9.68
N TYR A 282 -9.20 22.36 10.91
CA TYR A 282 -10.21 23.10 11.67
C TYR A 282 -9.52 24.02 12.68
N ALA A 283 -9.69 25.33 12.48
CA ALA A 283 -9.02 26.40 13.23
C ALA A 283 -9.30 26.40 14.75
N GLU A 284 -10.21 25.56 15.23
CA GLU A 284 -10.61 25.49 16.64
C GLU A 284 -9.54 24.80 17.50
N ILE A 285 -8.67 23.96 16.93
CA ILE A 285 -7.62 23.24 17.66
C ILE A 285 -6.27 23.47 16.97
N ALA A 286 -5.39 24.25 17.61
CA ALA A 286 -4.01 24.40 17.16
C ALA A 286 -3.19 23.20 17.61
N THR A 287 -3.14 22.16 16.78
CA THR A 287 -2.37 20.93 17.06
C THR A 287 -0.86 21.14 16.91
N TYR A 288 -0.42 22.17 16.19
CA TYR A 288 1.01 22.44 15.87
C TYR A 288 1.73 21.26 15.20
N ARG A 289 0.99 20.33 14.59
CA ARG A 289 1.57 19.22 13.83
C ARG A 289 2.28 19.75 12.59
N PRO A 290 3.56 19.41 12.36
CA PRO A 290 4.24 19.76 11.13
C PRO A 290 3.57 19.10 9.92
N LEU A 291 2.97 19.92 9.04
CA LEU A 291 2.25 19.45 7.85
C LEU A 291 3.23 19.29 6.68
N MET A 292 3.35 18.08 6.12
CA MET A 292 4.25 17.76 5.01
C MET A 292 4.01 18.68 3.78
N ALA A 293 2.78 19.15 3.61
CA ALA A 293 2.40 20.12 2.59
C ALA A 293 3.20 21.43 2.63
N HIS A 294 3.83 21.78 3.76
CA HIS A 294 4.67 22.97 3.89
C HIS A 294 6.18 22.68 3.84
N PHE A 295 6.58 21.41 3.70
CA PHE A 295 7.98 21.01 3.59
C PHE A 295 8.47 20.86 2.15
N TYR A 296 7.61 21.16 1.16
CA TYR A 296 8.01 21.18 -0.24
C TYR A 296 9.08 22.25 -0.49
N ASP A 297 10.24 21.81 -0.98
CA ASP A 297 11.30 22.65 -1.50
C ASP A 297 11.42 22.44 -3.02
N PRO A 298 11.14 23.46 -3.85
CA PRO A 298 11.32 23.39 -5.30
C PRO A 298 12.74 23.03 -5.76
N ASN A 299 13.75 23.25 -4.93
CA ASN A 299 15.15 22.92 -5.21
C ASN A 299 15.63 21.66 -4.47
N GLY A 300 14.74 21.01 -3.70
CA GLY A 300 15.05 19.83 -2.92
C GLY A 300 15.08 18.55 -3.77
N ASP A 301 15.71 17.50 -3.24
CA ASP A 301 15.67 16.18 -3.87
C ASP A 301 14.25 15.61 -3.80
N VAL A 302 13.70 15.19 -4.94
CA VAL A 302 12.38 14.54 -5.05
C VAL A 302 12.28 13.25 -4.24
N ASN A 303 13.41 12.60 -3.96
CA ASN A 303 13.50 11.37 -3.17
C ASN A 303 13.64 11.64 -1.67
N THR A 304 13.58 12.90 -1.23
CA THR A 304 13.63 13.23 0.21
C THR A 304 12.49 12.52 0.92
N GLU A 305 12.82 11.78 1.98
CA GLU A 305 11.86 11.08 2.82
C GLU A 305 11.64 11.84 4.13
N MET A 306 10.40 11.88 4.58
CA MET A 306 9.98 12.41 5.86
C MET A 306 9.22 11.33 6.61
N GLU A 307 9.61 10.99 7.85
CA GLU A 307 8.78 10.10 8.68
C GLU A 307 7.49 10.84 9.06
N LEU A 308 6.35 10.14 9.09
CA LEU A 308 5.03 10.70 9.37
C LEU A 308 4.33 9.93 10.51
N ASP A 309 3.30 10.57 11.07
CA ASP A 309 2.38 10.01 12.05
C ASP A 309 0.94 9.94 11.54
N GLY A 310 0.57 10.85 10.63
CA GLY A 310 -0.66 10.84 9.87
C GLY A 310 -0.39 10.83 8.36
N VAL A 311 -1.24 10.14 7.60
CA VAL A 311 -1.26 10.21 6.14
C VAL A 311 -2.66 10.50 5.64
N GLY A 312 -2.75 11.17 4.48
CA GLY A 312 -4.00 11.35 3.74
C GLY A 312 -4.33 10.18 2.83
N GLY A 313 -5.38 10.34 2.01
CA GLY A 313 -5.83 9.34 1.04
C GLY A 313 -5.41 9.61 -0.41
N ALA A 314 -4.81 10.77 -0.69
CA ALA A 314 -4.58 11.28 -2.04
C ALA A 314 -3.80 10.29 -2.93
N ALA A 315 -2.55 9.99 -2.55
CA ALA A 315 -1.70 9.03 -3.24
C ALA A 315 -0.75 8.35 -2.24
N VAL A 316 -1.15 7.18 -1.73
CA VAL A 316 -0.41 6.44 -0.69
C VAL A 316 -0.13 5.02 -1.14
N LEU A 317 1.14 4.66 -1.20
CA LEU A 317 1.58 3.30 -1.47
C LEU A 317 1.79 2.54 -0.15
N VAL A 318 1.24 1.33 -0.08
CA VAL A 318 1.25 0.47 1.11
C VAL A 318 1.73 -0.93 0.70
N LYS A 319 2.71 -1.49 1.40
CA LYS A 319 3.03 -2.92 1.28
C LYS A 319 1.80 -3.72 1.68
N ALA A 320 1.35 -4.65 0.84
CA ALA A 320 0.09 -5.37 1.05
C ALA A 320 0.02 -6.10 2.41
N ASP A 321 1.17 -6.50 2.93
CA ASP A 321 1.37 -7.08 4.25
C ASP A 321 0.87 -6.21 5.42
N VAL A 322 0.96 -4.88 5.30
CA VAL A 322 0.45 -3.94 6.31
C VAL A 322 -1.06 -4.12 6.49
N HIS A 323 -1.79 -4.24 5.38
CA HIS A 323 -3.22 -4.55 5.41
C HIS A 323 -3.51 -5.99 5.85
N ARG A 324 -2.68 -6.97 5.45
CA ARG A 324 -2.85 -8.38 5.88
C ARG A 324 -2.64 -8.58 7.38
N ASP A 325 -1.78 -7.78 7.99
CA ASP A 325 -1.54 -7.79 9.43
C ASP A 325 -2.64 -7.05 10.22
N GLY A 326 -3.60 -6.44 9.52
CA GLY A 326 -4.82 -5.89 10.10
C GLY A 326 -4.91 -4.36 10.09
N ALA A 327 -3.91 -3.64 9.56
CA ALA A 327 -4.03 -2.20 9.41
C ALA A 327 -5.18 -1.88 8.44
N MET A 328 -6.16 -1.12 8.92
CA MET A 328 -7.35 -0.72 8.18
C MET A 328 -7.71 0.74 8.52
N PHE A 329 -8.73 1.27 7.87
CA PHE A 329 -9.21 2.63 8.12
C PHE A 329 -10.27 2.60 9.22
N PRO A 330 -9.97 2.99 10.47
CA PRO A 330 -10.96 2.89 11.54
C PRO A 330 -12.13 3.85 11.26
N PRO A 331 -13.38 3.34 11.20
CA PRO A 331 -14.57 4.18 11.07
C PRO A 331 -15.04 4.74 12.42
N PHE A 332 -14.25 4.54 13.46
CA PHE A 332 -14.48 4.98 14.84
C PHE A 332 -13.21 5.68 15.35
N PRO A 333 -13.31 6.49 16.42
CA PRO A 333 -12.15 7.10 17.05
C PRO A 333 -11.11 6.06 17.46
N PHE A 334 -9.88 6.21 16.99
CA PHE A 334 -8.75 5.35 17.32
C PHE A 334 -7.56 6.23 17.68
N TYR A 335 -7.26 6.35 18.99
CA TYR A 335 -6.33 7.37 19.52
C TYR A 335 -6.72 8.79 19.07
N HIS A 336 -8.02 9.11 19.11
CA HIS A 336 -8.59 10.36 18.63
C HIS A 336 -8.37 10.64 17.13
N LEU A 337 -7.98 9.63 16.35
CA LEU A 337 -7.86 9.72 14.89
C LEU A 337 -8.93 8.86 14.22
N ILE A 338 -9.18 9.09 12.93
CA ILE A 338 -10.17 8.36 12.15
C ILE A 338 -9.67 8.18 10.71
N GLU A 339 -10.22 7.21 9.98
CA GLU A 339 -9.95 7.02 8.55
C GLU A 339 -8.46 6.86 8.22
N THR A 340 -7.86 7.72 7.38
CA THR A 340 -6.47 7.58 6.88
C THR A 340 -5.42 7.89 7.97
N GLU A 341 -5.68 8.89 8.80
CA GLU A 341 -4.83 9.21 9.96
C GLU A 341 -4.87 8.08 11.00
N GLY A 342 -6.07 7.52 11.24
CA GLY A 342 -6.23 6.35 12.11
C GLY A 342 -5.54 5.10 11.56
N PHE A 343 -5.54 4.92 10.23
CA PHE A 343 -4.78 3.87 9.55
C PHE A 343 -3.27 4.02 9.78
N ALA A 344 -2.72 5.24 9.65
CA ALA A 344 -1.31 5.52 9.92
C ALA A 344 -0.93 5.11 11.34
N LYS A 345 -1.74 5.53 12.33
CA LYS A 345 -1.57 5.14 13.73
C LYS A 345 -1.62 3.62 13.91
N MET A 346 -2.56 2.95 13.24
CA MET A 346 -2.72 1.49 13.33
C MET A 346 -1.52 0.75 12.76
N ALA A 347 -0.99 1.20 11.62
CA ALA A 347 0.24 0.67 11.05
C ALA A 347 1.42 0.80 12.03
N LYS A 348 1.58 1.97 12.68
CA LYS A 348 2.60 2.17 13.73
C LYS A 348 2.40 1.25 14.94
N ARG A 349 1.15 1.01 15.36
CA ARG A 349 0.84 0.06 16.45
C ARG A 349 1.17 -1.40 16.09
N LEU A 350 1.17 -1.75 14.80
CA LEU A 350 1.61 -3.05 14.29
C LEU A 350 3.13 -3.15 14.08
N GLY A 351 3.88 -2.10 14.43
CA GLY A 351 5.35 -2.06 14.31
C GLY A 351 5.87 -1.58 12.96
N TYR A 352 5.02 -1.00 12.12
CA TYR A 352 5.43 -0.38 10.86
C TYR A 352 5.81 1.08 11.02
N GLN A 353 6.64 1.57 10.10
CA GLN A 353 6.92 2.99 9.96
C GLN A 353 6.10 3.55 8.79
N VAL A 354 5.79 4.84 8.88
CA VAL A 354 5.01 5.58 7.90
C VAL A 354 5.85 6.74 7.42
N PHE A 355 5.95 6.92 6.11
CA PHE A 355 6.78 7.95 5.48
C PHE A 355 5.96 8.79 4.49
N GLY A 356 6.53 9.91 4.09
CA GLY A 356 6.05 10.72 2.99
C GLY A 356 7.21 11.32 2.19
N LEU A 357 6.87 11.81 1.00
CA LEU A 357 7.79 12.40 0.04
C LEU A 357 7.45 13.89 -0.15
N PRO A 358 7.99 14.81 0.68
CA PRO A 358 7.64 16.24 0.63
C PRO A 358 7.87 16.89 -0.74
N ASN A 359 8.85 16.41 -1.51
CA ASN A 359 9.22 16.98 -2.81
C ASN A 359 8.68 16.21 -4.02
N TYR A 360 7.97 15.10 -3.79
CA TYR A 360 7.33 14.30 -4.84
C TYR A 360 5.86 14.69 -4.95
N LEU A 361 5.55 15.53 -5.94
CA LEU A 361 4.23 16.13 -6.06
C LEU A 361 3.28 15.31 -6.95
N VAL A 362 2.04 15.18 -6.48
CA VAL A 362 0.87 14.77 -7.28
C VAL A 362 -0.17 15.89 -7.24
N TYR A 363 -1.05 15.97 -8.25
CA TYR A 363 -1.99 17.07 -8.34
C TYR A 363 -3.45 16.65 -8.28
N HIS A 364 -4.15 17.26 -7.33
CA HIS A 364 -5.60 17.22 -7.20
C HIS A 364 -6.27 18.09 -8.27
N TYR A 365 -7.47 17.68 -8.70
CA TYR A 365 -8.31 18.41 -9.64
C TYR A 365 -8.61 19.83 -9.13
N ASN A 366 -8.57 20.83 -10.01
CA ASN A 366 -8.95 22.19 -9.64
C ASN A 366 -10.46 22.39 -9.86
N GLU A 367 -11.22 22.44 -8.77
CA GLU A 367 -12.61 22.89 -8.80
C GLU A 367 -12.59 24.42 -8.89
N ALA A 368 -12.48 24.93 -10.12
CA ALA A 368 -12.52 26.36 -10.41
C ALA A 368 -13.86 26.99 -10.00
#